data_AF-A0A1A2ESX7-F1
#
_entry.id   AF-A0A1A2ESX7-F1
#
_cell.length_a   1.000
_cell.length_b   1.000
_cell.length_c   1.000
_cell.angle_alpha   90.00
_cell.angle_beta   90.00
_cell.angle_gamma   90.00
#
_symmetry.space_group_name_H-M   'P 1'
#
loop_
_entity.id
_entity.type
_entity.pdbx_description
1 polymer ?
#
loop_
_entity_poly.entity_id
_entity_poly.type
_entity_poly.pdbx_seq_one_letter_code
_entity_poly.pdbx_strand_id
1 'polypeptide(L)' 'MGEVTIHEEERMMSRAEAAADLRRLADELEAGTITYGAGGTLDVPEALEREIEIEREDKGSRVKYEVEFELGWSVPKA' A
#
# COMPACT_ATOMS: atom_id res chain seq x y z
N MET A 1 -22.43 6.56 0.90
CA MET A 1 -21.27 7.48 0.83
C MET A 1 -20.29 6.92 -0.16
N GLY A 2 -19.54 7.76 -0.88
CA GLY A 2 -18.60 7.34 -1.91
C GLY A 2 -17.17 7.22 -1.38
N GLU A 3 -16.38 6.40 -2.06
CA GLU A 3 -14.94 6.27 -1.91
C GLU A 3 -14.24 7.48 -2.54
N VAL A 4 -13.13 7.94 -1.95
CA VAL A 4 -12.29 9.01 -2.49
C VAL A 4 -10.84 8.56 -2.41
N THR A 5 -10.20 8.42 -3.57
CA THR A 5 -8.76 8.19 -3.69
C THR A 5 -8.02 9.50 -3.43
N ILE A 6 -7.28 9.56 -2.32
CA ILE A 6 -6.48 10.75 -1.95
C ILE A 6 -5.09 10.76 -2.60
N HIS A 7 -4.60 9.60 -3.02
CA HIS A 7 -3.32 9.42 -3.70
C HIS A 7 -3.27 8.08 -4.44
N GLU A 8 -2.64 8.05 -5.62
CA GLU A 8 -2.39 6.86 -6.43
C GLU A 8 -1.03 7.05 -7.14
N GLU A 9 -0.17 6.02 -7.09
CA GLU A 9 1.09 5.97 -7.83
C GLU A 9 1.24 4.58 -8.47
N GLU A 10 1.40 4.54 -9.79
CA GLU A 10 1.74 3.32 -10.54
C GLU A 10 3.04 3.55 -11.29
N ARG A 11 4.01 2.63 -11.13
CA ARG A 11 5.27 2.67 -11.88
C ARG A 11 5.86 1.29 -12.08
N MET A 12 6.60 1.13 -13.18
CA MET A 12 7.38 -0.08 -13.42
C MET A 12 8.69 -0.02 -12.63
N MET A 13 8.96 -1.09 -11.87
CA MET A 13 10.11 -1.17 -10.97
C MET A 13 10.86 -2.48 -11.16
N SER A 14 12.17 -2.45 -10.89
CA SER A 14 12.94 -3.66 -10.64
C SER A 14 12.57 -4.26 -9.28
N ARG A 15 12.90 -5.54 -9.08
CA ARG A 15 12.70 -6.22 -7.78
C ARG A 15 13.43 -5.52 -6.63
N ALA A 16 14.58 -4.91 -6.90
CA ALA A 16 15.38 -4.22 -5.89
C ALA A 16 14.72 -2.91 -5.46
N GLU A 17 14.19 -2.14 -6.40
CA GLU A 17 13.45 -0.91 -6.11
C GLU A 17 12.16 -1.21 -5.35
N ALA A 18 11.38 -2.21 -5.79
CA ALA A 18 10.15 -2.60 -5.09
C ALA A 18 10.43 -3.05 -3.65
N ALA A 19 11.50 -3.82 -3.44
CA ALA A 19 11.91 -4.21 -2.09
C ALA A 19 12.41 -3.02 -1.26
N ALA A 20 13.01 -2.00 -1.87
CA ALA A 20 13.40 -0.78 -1.17
C ALA A 20 12.17 0.02 -0.72
N ASP A 21 11.15 0.13 -1.58
CA ASP A 21 9.90 0.81 -1.25
C ASP A 21 9.14 0.12 -0.11
N LEU A 22 9.06 -1.22 -0.13
CA LEU A 22 8.44 -1.97 0.96
C LEU A 22 9.17 -1.79 2.31
N ARG A 23 10.50 -1.68 2.29
CA ARG A 23 11.28 -1.40 3.51
C ARG A 23 11.02 0.02 4.01
N ARG A 24 10.99 1.01 3.11
CA ARG A 24 10.62 2.39 3.46
C ARG A 24 9.23 2.42 4.11
N LEU A 25 8.25 1.73 3.52
CA LEU A 25 6.90 1.63 4.09
C LEU A 25 6.92 0.98 5.48
N ALA A 26 7.71 -0.09 5.67
CA ALA A 26 7.88 -0.71 6.98
C ALA A 26 8.47 0.26 8.02
N ASP A 27 9.53 1.00 7.66
CA ASP A 27 10.15 1.99 8.54
C ASP A 27 9.15 3.11 8.93
N GLU A 28 8.33 3.56 7.97
CA GLU A 28 7.26 4.54 8.20
C GLU A 28 6.14 4.02 9.13
N LEU A 29 5.75 2.75 8.96
CA LEU A 29 4.78 2.09 9.84
C LEU A 29 5.29 1.98 11.27
N GLU A 30 6.55 1.59 11.46
CA GLU A 30 7.19 1.53 12.78
C GLU A 30 7.28 2.92 13.44
N ALA A 31 7.45 3.97 12.64
CA ALA A 31 7.42 5.36 13.12
C ALA A 31 6.01 5.89 13.42
N GLY A 32 4.95 5.16 13.03
CA GLY A 32 3.54 5.55 13.23
C GLY A 32 3.04 6.59 12.22
N THR A 33 3.73 6.81 11.10
CA THR A 33 3.31 7.80 10.09
C THR A 33 3.71 7.35 8.69
N ILE A 34 2.73 7.31 7.77
CA ILE A 34 2.98 7.03 6.34
C ILE A 34 3.01 8.34 5.56
N THR A 35 3.94 8.47 4.62
CA THR A 35 4.03 9.63 3.73
C THR A 35 3.55 9.30 2.30
N TYR A 36 2.90 10.25 1.64
CA TYR A 36 2.41 10.10 0.27
C TYR A 36 2.45 11.41 -0.54
N GLY A 37 2.56 11.30 -1.87
CA GLY A 37 2.57 12.45 -2.78
C GLY A 37 3.60 13.54 -2.43
N ALA A 38 3.23 14.82 -2.66
CA ALA A 38 4.11 15.97 -2.45
C ALA A 38 4.21 16.46 -0.98
N GLY A 39 3.93 15.58 0.00
CA GLY A 39 4.01 15.90 1.43
C GLY A 39 2.76 15.58 2.24
N GLY A 40 1.88 14.71 1.74
CA GLY A 40 0.78 14.17 2.53
C GLY A 40 1.30 13.19 3.59
N THR A 41 0.63 13.16 4.74
CA THR A 41 0.93 12.23 5.84
C THR A 41 -0.34 11.62 6.40
N LEU A 42 -0.25 10.39 6.90
CA LEU A 42 -1.29 9.70 7.65
C LEU A 42 -0.74 9.22 8.99
N ASP A 43 -1.43 9.54 10.08
CA ASP A 43 -1.16 8.96 11.39
C ASP A 43 -1.66 7.51 11.43
N VAL A 44 -0.79 6.60 11.84
CA VAL A 44 -1.08 5.17 11.93
C VAL A 44 -1.25 4.78 13.40
N PRO A 45 -2.36 4.15 13.80
CA PRO A 45 -2.57 3.69 15.16
C PRO A 45 -1.66 2.50 15.51
N GLU A 46 -1.46 2.25 16.81
CA GLU A 46 -0.69 1.09 17.31
C GLU A 46 -1.27 -0.26 16.85
N ALA A 47 -2.59 -0.33 16.66
CA ALA A 47 -3.28 -1.50 16.15
C ALA A 47 -4.05 -1.18 14.86
N LEU A 48 -3.85 -2.00 13.84
CA LEU A 48 -4.47 -1.90 12.51
C LEU A 48 -4.75 -3.29 11.95
N GLU A 49 -5.62 -3.36 10.95
CA GLU A 49 -5.87 -4.58 10.18
C GLU A 49 -4.90 -4.68 8.99
N ARG A 50 -4.44 -5.89 8.70
CA ARG A 50 -3.56 -6.16 7.56
C ARG A 50 -4.08 -7.34 6.75
N GLU A 51 -4.25 -7.13 5.46
CA GLU A 51 -4.59 -8.14 4.47
C GLU A 51 -3.45 -8.33 3.45
N ILE A 52 -3.24 -9.57 3.01
CA ILE A 52 -2.36 -9.88 1.87
C ILE A 52 -3.13 -10.80 0.95
N GLU A 53 -3.29 -10.39 -0.30
CA GLU A 53 -3.89 -11.18 -1.36
C GLU A 53 -2.84 -11.49 -2.44
N ILE A 54 -2.89 -12.71 -2.97
CA ILE A 54 -2.01 -13.14 -4.06
C ILE A 54 -2.88 -13.76 -5.14
N GLU A 55 -2.95 -13.08 -6.28
CA GLU A 55 -3.76 -13.52 -7.41
C GLU A 55 -2.90 -14.07 -8.55
N ARG A 56 -3.50 -14.99 -9.31
CA ARG A 56 -2.96 -15.55 -10.55
C ARG A 56 -4.02 -15.48 -11.63
N GLU A 57 -3.74 -14.72 -12.67
CA GLU A 57 -4.65 -14.58 -13.81
C GLU A 57 -4.04 -15.15 -15.09
N ASP A 58 -4.73 -16.12 -15.71
CA ASP A 58 -4.37 -16.69 -17.00
C ASP A 58 -4.81 -15.74 -18.14
N LYS A 59 -3.86 -15.00 -18.74
CA LYS A 59 -4.07 -14.05 -19.85
C LYS A 59 -3.64 -14.66 -21.19
N GLY A 60 -4.37 -15.66 -21.67
CA GLY A 60 -4.10 -16.31 -22.96
C GLY A 60 -2.75 -17.03 -22.98
N SER A 61 -1.73 -16.42 -23.61
CA SER A 61 -0.36 -16.97 -23.66
C SER A 61 0.54 -16.48 -22.50
N ARG A 62 0.01 -15.68 -21.58
CA ARG A 62 0.74 -15.15 -20.41
C ARG A 62 -0.01 -15.47 -19.12
N VAL A 63 0.71 -15.47 -18.01
CA VAL A 63 0.15 -15.51 -16.66
C VAL A 63 0.54 -14.21 -15.97
N LYS A 64 -0.43 -13.49 -15.40
CA LYS A 64 -0.19 -12.35 -14.51
C LYS A 64 -0.21 -12.87 -13.07
N TYR A 65 0.76 -12.43 -12.28
CA TYR A 65 0.71 -12.56 -10.82
C TYR A 65 0.58 -11.16 -10.23
N GLU A 66 -0.25 -11.04 -9.20
CA GLU A 66 -0.50 -9.81 -8.48
C GLU A 66 -0.38 -10.11 -6.99
N VAL A 67 0.28 -9.22 -6.25
CA VAL A 67 0.46 -9.33 -4.81
C VAL A 67 0.03 -8.00 -4.23
N GLU A 68 -1.04 -8.04 -3.46
CA GLU A 68 -1.62 -6.87 -2.82
C GLU A 68 -1.31 -6.91 -1.33
N PHE A 69 -0.99 -5.74 -0.78
CA PHE A 69 -0.71 -5.57 0.64
C PHE A 69 -1.51 -4.37 1.11
N GLU A 70 -2.53 -4.63 1.93
CA GLU A 70 -3.46 -3.61 2.37
C GLU A 70 -3.38 -3.42 3.89
N LEU A 71 -3.48 -2.15 4.29
CA LEU A 71 -3.54 -1.74 5.69
C LEU A 71 -4.80 -0.92 5.91
N GLY A 72 -5.60 -1.33 6.90
CA GLY A 72 -6.89 -0.72 7.20
C GLY A 72 -6.98 -0.26 8.65
N TRP A 73 -7.47 0.96 8.85
CA TRP A 73 -7.88 1.45 10.17
C TRP A 73 -8.99 2.49 10.05
N SER A 74 -9.73 2.68 11.14
CA SER A 74 -10.81 3.66 11.23
C SER A 74 -10.47 4.71 12.28
N VAL A 75 -10.66 5.97 11.92
CA VAL A 75 -10.60 7.11 12.84
C VAL A 75 -11.99 7.75 12.96
N PRO A 76 -12.36 8.31 14.12
CA PRO A 76 -13.59 9.10 14.23
C PRO A 76 -13.60 10.23 13.21
N LYS A 77 -14.77 10.47 12.59
CA LYS A 77 -14.97 11.69 11.80
C LYS A 77 -14.93 12.89 12.75
N ALA A 78 -14.18 13.92 12.37
CA ALA A 78 -14.20 15.22 13.03
C ALA A 78 -15.58 15.89 12.88
#